data_AF-A0A975PGF5-F1
#
_entry.id   AF-A0A975PGF5-F1
#
_cell.length_a   1.000
_cell.length_b   1.000
_cell.length_c   1.000
_cell.angle_alpha   90.00
_cell.angle_beta   90.00
_cell.angle_gamma   90.00
#
_symmetry.space_group_name_H-M   'P 1'
#
loop_
_entity.id
_entity.type
_entity.pdbx_description
1 polymer ?
#
loop_
_entity_poly.entity_id
_entity_poly.type
_entity_poly.pdbx_seq_one_letter_code
_entity_poly.pdbx_strand_id
1 'polypeptide(L)'
;MIAETIASAKVLILTSNLHVVSDGSTGATSLIAEAEGVNCLELHPNRGKASAHAAGIGYYALASIYEGMLLLDADTRLMPDYVKTKLPRFAASDVVAVAGRAKSLPAADAGNQWVGFCSHAGSALNSITQRDRE
;
A
#
# COMPACT_ATOMS: atom_id res chain seq x y z
N MET A 1 -3.39 5.53 7.84
CA MET A 1 -2.60 6.76 7.54
C MET A 1 -1.11 6.40 7.42
N ILE A 2 -0.28 7.16 6.70
CA ILE A 2 1.13 6.80 6.42
C ILE A 2 1.98 6.50 7.67
N ALA A 3 1.76 7.19 8.78
CA ALA A 3 2.44 6.91 10.05
C ALA A 3 2.21 5.47 10.53
N GLU A 4 0.98 4.97 10.41
CA GLU A 4 0.63 3.61 10.83
C GLU A 4 1.22 2.55 9.90
N THR A 5 1.26 2.85 8.60
CA THR A 5 1.92 2.03 7.58
C THR A 5 3.40 1.88 7.91
N ILE A 6 4.09 3.00 8.14
CA ILE A 6 5.51 3.03 8.55
C ILE A 6 5.73 2.26 9.86
N ALA A 7 4.90 2.52 10.88
CA ALA A 7 5.00 1.83 12.16
C ALA A 7 4.86 0.32 12.00
N SER A 8 3.88 -0.16 11.21
CA SER A 8 3.70 -1.59 10.97
C SER A 8 4.86 -2.23 10.21
N ALA A 9 5.48 -1.49 9.28
CA ALA A 9 6.61 -1.97 8.51
C ALA A 9 7.92 -2.01 9.33
N LYS A 10 8.14 -1.05 10.23
CA LYS A 10 9.31 -1.02 11.15
C LYS A 10 9.38 -2.21 12.10
N VAL A 11 8.25 -2.88 12.36
CA VAL A 11 8.24 -4.14 13.15
C VAL A 11 8.93 -5.28 12.40
N LEU A 12 9.00 -5.20 11.06
CA LEU A 12 9.42 -6.30 10.19
C LEU A 12 10.78 -6.10 9.55
N ILE A 13 11.16 -4.85 9.28
CA ILE A 13 12.40 -4.49 8.55
C ILE A 13 13.08 -3.28 9.19
N LEU A 14 14.40 -3.18 9.00
CA LEU A 14 15.20 -2.06 9.50
C LEU A 14 14.72 -0.74 8.88
N THR A 15 14.64 0.32 9.70
CA THR A 15 14.25 1.68 9.25
C THR A 15 15.05 2.17 8.04
N SER A 16 16.35 1.84 7.98
CA SER A 16 17.24 2.18 6.86
C SER A 16 16.84 1.54 5.53
N ASN A 17 16.03 0.49 5.55
CA ASN A 17 15.58 -0.26 4.38
C ASN A 17 14.12 0.08 4.00
N LEU A 18 13.46 0.99 4.74
CA LEU A 18 12.20 1.56 4.30
C LEU A 18 12.46 2.74 3.37
N HIS A 19 11.72 2.79 2.27
CA HIS A 19 11.76 3.86 1.29
C HIS A 19 10.33 4.31 1.00
N VAL A 20 10.03 5.59 1.28
CA VAL A 20 8.76 6.23 0.93
C VAL A 20 8.99 7.08 -0.29
N VAL A 21 8.13 6.92 -1.30
CA VAL A 21 8.08 7.81 -2.46
C VAL A 21 6.81 8.64 -2.36
N SER A 22 6.94 9.93 -2.05
CA SER A 22 5.82 10.85 -2.01
C SER A 22 5.59 11.46 -3.39
N ASP A 23 4.56 10.99 -4.09
CA ASP A 23 4.28 11.40 -5.48
C ASP A 23 3.24 12.51 -5.56
N GLY A 24 3.69 13.77 -5.50
CA GLY A 24 2.81 14.94 -5.56
C GLY A 24 1.83 15.04 -4.40
N SER A 25 2.20 14.53 -3.21
CA SER A 25 1.35 14.67 -2.02
C SER A 25 1.27 16.13 -1.59
N THR A 26 0.05 16.62 -1.32
CA THR A 26 -0.19 17.97 -0.78
C THR A 26 -0.23 18.01 0.74
N GLY A 27 -0.25 16.84 1.39
CA GLY A 27 -0.26 16.68 2.85
C GLY A 27 1.13 16.47 3.45
N ALA A 28 1.17 16.07 4.72
CA ALA A 28 2.40 15.91 5.48
C ALA A 28 3.16 14.58 5.23
N THR A 29 2.94 13.91 4.09
CA THR A 29 3.49 12.57 3.83
C THR A 29 5.01 12.53 3.97
N SER A 30 5.73 13.42 3.26
CA SER A 30 7.20 13.49 3.32
C SER A 30 7.69 13.84 4.72
N LEU A 31 7.08 14.86 5.35
CA LEU A 31 7.42 15.31 6.69
C LEU A 31 7.29 14.21 7.74
N ILE A 32 6.21 13.41 7.66
CA ILE A 32 6.00 12.27 8.56
C ILE A 32 7.06 11.19 8.31
N ALA A 33 7.35 10.85 7.05
CA ALA A 33 8.34 9.84 6.72
C ALA A 33 9.75 10.24 7.22
N GLU A 34 10.14 11.49 7.02
CA GLU A 34 11.41 12.03 7.50
C GLU A 34 11.50 12.08 9.03
N ALA A 35 10.43 12.50 9.71
CA ALA A 35 10.37 12.50 11.18
C ALA A 35 10.48 11.07 11.76
N GLU A 36 10.02 10.07 11.01
CA GLU A 36 10.16 8.66 11.34
C GLU A 36 11.55 8.08 10.98
N GLY A 37 12.45 8.88 10.41
CA GLY A 37 13.80 8.47 10.01
C GLY A 37 13.83 7.52 8.80
N VAL A 38 12.75 7.46 8.02
CA VAL A 38 12.62 6.65 6.81
C VAL A 38 13.18 7.42 5.62
N ASN A 39 13.82 6.72 4.67
CA ASN A 39 14.28 7.35 3.43
C ASN A 39 13.06 7.86 2.65
N CYS A 40 12.98 9.17 2.39
CA CYS A 40 11.87 9.78 1.67
C CYS A 40 12.36 10.42 0.37
N LEU A 41 11.74 10.06 -0.75
CA LEU A 41 11.90 10.75 -2.03
C LEU A 41 10.60 11.48 -2.36
N GLU A 42 10.66 12.79 -2.49
CA GLU A 42 9.54 13.60 -2.93
C GLU A 42 9.60 13.85 -4.44
N LEU A 43 8.49 13.58 -5.13
CA LEU A 43 8.36 13.76 -6.57
C LEU A 43 7.31 14.83 -6.86
N HIS A 44 7.68 15.78 -7.72
CA HIS A 44 6.76 16.73 -8.32
C HIS A 44 7.07 16.89 -9.82
N PRO A 45 6.04 17.09 -10.67
CA PRO A 45 4.61 16.89 -10.37
C PRO A 45 4.27 15.41 -10.11
N ASN A 46 3.03 15.11 -9.70
CA ASN A 46 2.54 13.74 -9.57
C ASN A 46 2.71 12.97 -10.90
N ARG A 47 3.32 11.79 -10.84
CA ARG A 47 3.67 10.94 -11.99
C ARG A 47 2.84 9.66 -12.07
N GLY A 48 2.02 9.39 -11.04
CA GLY A 48 1.24 8.17 -10.87
C GLY A 48 2.02 7.04 -10.21
N LYS A 49 1.31 6.10 -9.57
CA LYS A 49 1.89 5.02 -8.72
C LYS A 49 3.04 4.25 -9.39
N ALA A 50 2.84 3.76 -10.61
CA ALA A 50 3.84 2.96 -11.30
C ALA A 50 5.12 3.76 -11.62
N SER A 51 4.95 5.02 -12.06
CA SER A 51 6.08 5.91 -12.33
C SER A 51 6.81 6.30 -11.04
N ALA A 52 6.08 6.53 -9.94
CA ALA A 52 6.64 6.80 -8.63
C ALA A 52 7.49 5.62 -8.12
N HIS A 53 6.98 4.38 -8.24
CA HIS A 53 7.75 3.19 -7.88
C HIS A 53 9.02 3.06 -8.72
N ALA A 54 8.92 3.21 -10.05
CA ALA A 54 10.09 3.15 -10.93
C ALA A 54 11.13 4.23 -10.58
N ALA A 55 10.68 5.46 -10.27
CA ALA A 55 11.54 6.54 -9.85
C ALA A 55 12.26 6.24 -8.53
N GLY A 56 11.55 5.72 -7.52
CA GLY A 56 12.14 5.33 -6.23
C GLY A 56 13.14 4.18 -6.36
N ILE A 57 12.78 3.14 -7.12
CA ILE A 57 13.67 1.99 -7.41
C ILE A 57 14.97 2.47 -8.07
N GLY A 58 14.86 3.36 -9.06
CA GLY A 58 16.02 3.93 -9.74
C GLY A 58 16.86 4.84 -8.85
N TYR A 59 16.23 5.77 -8.13
CA TYR A 59 16.91 6.77 -7.30
C TYR A 59 17.76 6.13 -6.19
N TYR A 60 17.20 5.13 -5.49
CA TYR A 60 17.90 4.41 -4.44
C TYR A 60 18.66 3.18 -4.94
N ALA A 61 18.67 2.93 -6.26
CA ALA A 61 19.27 1.76 -6.88
C ALA A 61 18.81 0.41 -6.28
N LEU A 62 17.56 0.32 -5.82
CA LEU A 62 17.07 -0.76 -4.94
C LEU A 62 17.27 -2.17 -5.51
N ALA A 63 17.10 -2.33 -6.82
CA ALA A 63 17.29 -3.61 -7.51
C ALA A 63 18.75 -4.09 -7.58
N SER A 64 19.72 -3.21 -7.28
CA SER A 64 21.15 -3.57 -7.26
C SER A 64 21.67 -3.91 -5.87
N ILE A 65 20.94 -3.53 -4.82
CA ILE A 65 21.34 -3.70 -3.42
C ILE A 65 20.48 -4.71 -2.66
N TYR A 66 19.25 -4.94 -3.09
CA TYR A 66 18.34 -5.90 -2.46
C TYR A 66 17.95 -7.02 -3.40
N GLU A 67 17.96 -8.25 -2.89
CA GLU A 67 17.50 -9.43 -3.62
C GLU A 67 15.97 -9.47 -3.82
N GLY A 68 15.23 -8.72 -2.99
CA GLY A 68 13.78 -8.65 -3.05
C GLY A 68 13.24 -7.35 -2.46
N MET A 69 12.04 -6.99 -2.88
CA MET A 69 11.37 -5.76 -2.46
C MET A 69 9.91 -6.04 -2.11
N LEU A 70 9.42 -5.39 -1.06
CA LEU A 70 8.00 -5.34 -0.72
C LEU A 70 7.42 -4.02 -1.20
N LEU A 71 6.60 -4.05 -2.24
CA LEU A 71 5.80 -2.90 -2.65
C LEU A 71 4.58 -2.79 -1.74
N LEU A 72 4.40 -1.64 -1.09
CA LEU A 72 3.39 -1.41 -0.06
C LEU A 72 2.68 -0.08 -0.31
N ASP A 73 1.35 -0.09 -0.35
CA ASP A 73 0.56 1.13 -0.41
C ASP A 73 0.70 1.93 0.90
N ALA A 74 0.72 3.26 0.79
CA ALA A 74 0.93 4.21 1.89
C ALA A 74 -0.13 4.16 3.02
N ASP A 75 -1.24 3.45 2.82
CA ASP A 75 -2.37 3.30 3.75
C ASP A 75 -2.57 1.86 4.26
N THR A 76 -1.64 0.95 3.95
CA THR A 76 -1.74 -0.46 4.33
C THR A 76 -0.97 -0.77 5.62
N ARG A 77 -1.63 -1.42 6.58
CA ARG A 77 -0.97 -1.98 7.77
C ARG A 77 -0.52 -3.43 7.51
N LEU A 78 0.76 -3.70 7.71
CA LEU A 78 1.29 -5.06 7.61
C LEU A 78 0.99 -5.88 8.86
N MET A 79 0.73 -7.17 8.67
CA MET A 79 0.67 -8.12 9.78
C MET A 79 2.07 -8.34 10.38
N PRO A 80 2.23 -8.49 11.70
CA PRO A 80 3.53 -8.68 12.35
C PRO A 80 4.29 -9.95 11.91
N ASP A 81 3.63 -10.89 11.25
CA ASP A 81 4.21 -12.11 10.69
C ASP A 81 4.28 -12.10 9.15
N TYR A 82 3.99 -10.96 8.51
CA TYR A 82 3.84 -10.89 7.06
C TYR A 82 5.10 -11.32 6.31
N VAL A 83 6.27 -10.75 6.65
CA VAL A 83 7.54 -11.15 6.01
C VAL A 83 7.87 -12.61 6.33
N LYS A 84 7.69 -13.04 7.59
CA LYS A 84 7.95 -14.42 8.04
C LYS A 84 7.14 -15.46 7.26
N THR A 85 5.88 -15.15 6.94
CA THR A 85 4.97 -16.08 6.24
C THR A 85 5.09 -16.02 4.72
N LYS A 86 5.53 -14.88 4.17
CA LYS A 86 5.61 -14.65 2.72
C LYS A 86 6.99 -14.96 2.15
N LEU A 87 8.08 -14.63 2.84
CA LEU A 87 9.43 -14.83 2.32
C LEU A 87 9.75 -16.28 1.95
N PRO A 88 9.34 -17.31 2.73
CA PRO A 88 9.58 -18.72 2.35
C PRO A 88 8.91 -19.15 1.03
N ARG A 89 7.94 -18.37 0.52
CA ARG A 89 7.28 -18.68 -0.77
C ARG A 89 8.21 -18.49 -1.97
N PHE A 90 9.32 -17.77 -1.81
CA PHE A 90 10.38 -17.64 -2.81
C PHE A 90 11.36 -18.83 -2.84
N ALA A 91 11.14 -19.88 -2.03
CA ALA A 91 12.02 -21.05 -2.02
C ALA A 91 12.02 -21.84 -3.34
N ALA A 92 10.94 -21.74 -4.13
CA ALA A 92 10.90 -22.29 -5.47
C ALA A 92 11.52 -21.28 -6.45
N SER A 93 12.53 -21.71 -7.22
CA SER A 93 13.35 -20.84 -8.06
C SER A 93 12.60 -20.19 -9.23
N ASP A 94 11.42 -20.69 -9.58
CA ASP A 94 10.52 -20.16 -10.59
C ASP A 94 9.56 -19.08 -10.06
N VAL A 95 9.53 -18.86 -8.75
CA VAL A 95 8.68 -17.83 -8.12
C VAL A 95 9.43 -16.50 -8.05
N VAL A 96 8.98 -15.54 -8.88
CA VAL A 96 9.55 -14.19 -8.95
C VAL A 96 8.76 -13.13 -8.17
N ALA A 97 7.53 -13.44 -7.74
CA ALA A 97 6.70 -12.52 -6.97
C ALA A 97 5.70 -13.28 -6.08
N VAL A 98 5.40 -12.72 -4.91
CA VAL A 98 4.44 -13.27 -3.96
C VAL A 98 3.42 -12.19 -3.60
N ALA A 99 2.16 -12.40 -3.98
CA ALA A 99 1.10 -11.45 -3.68
C ALA A 99 0.56 -11.59 -2.24
N GLY A 100 0.34 -10.44 -1.60
CA GLY A 100 -0.45 -10.31 -0.40
C GLY A 100 -1.95 -10.30 -0.70
N ARG A 101 -2.76 -10.54 0.33
CA ARG A 101 -4.19 -10.20 0.30
C ARG A 101 -4.42 -9.05 1.27
N ALA A 102 -4.87 -7.92 0.76
CA ALA A 102 -5.33 -6.82 1.59
C ALA A 102 -6.75 -7.09 2.09
N LYS A 103 -7.05 -6.65 3.31
CA LYS A 103 -8.41 -6.55 3.84
C LYS A 103 -8.62 -5.12 4.28
N SER A 104 -9.63 -4.45 3.74
CA SER A 104 -10.01 -3.12 4.20
C SER A 104 -10.41 -3.19 5.66
N LEU A 105 -9.79 -2.37 6.50
CA LEU A 105 -10.24 -2.21 7.87
C LEU A 105 -11.55 -1.40 7.84
N PRO A 106 -12.54 -1.76 8.66
CA PRO A 106 -13.70 -0.90 8.86
C PRO A 106 -13.20 0.48 9.24
N ALA A 107 -13.71 1.53 8.59
CA ALA A 107 -13.43 2.88 9.04
C ALA A 107 -13.92 3.00 10.49
N ALA A 108 -13.00 3.25 11.43
CA ALA A 108 -13.39 3.71 12.75
C ALA A 108 -14.14 5.04 12.52
N ASP A 109 -15.41 5.06 12.89
CA ASP A 109 -16.32 6.21 12.84
C ASP A 109 -16.87 6.65 11.47
N ALA A 110 -17.05 5.73 10.51
CA ALA A 110 -18.00 5.98 9.43
C ALA A 110 -19.42 5.63 9.90
N GLY A 111 -20.06 6.55 10.64
CA GLY A 111 -21.50 6.48 10.84
C GLY A 111 -22.20 6.28 9.50
N ASN A 112 -22.88 5.14 9.33
CA ASN A 112 -23.72 4.74 8.20
C ASN A 112 -23.61 5.64 6.94
N GLN A 113 -22.51 5.54 6.20
CA GLN A 113 -22.43 6.06 4.84
C GLN A 113 -21.90 4.97 3.91
N TRP A 114 -22.82 4.11 3.50
CA TRP A 114 -22.67 3.39 2.24
C TRP A 114 -22.77 4.40 1.11
N VAL A 115 -21.66 4.74 0.45
CA VAL A 115 -21.68 5.34 -0.89
C VAL A 115 -21.19 4.28 -1.86
N GLY A 116 -22.13 3.51 -2.41
CA GLY A 116 -21.85 2.59 -3.50
C GLY A 116 -21.80 3.34 -4.82
N PHE A 117 -20.60 3.56 -5.37
CA PHE A 117 -20.45 3.83 -6.81
C PHE A 117 -20.28 2.49 -7.53
N CYS A 118 -21.36 2.01 -8.14
CA CYS A 118 -21.32 0.92 -9.11
C CYS A 118 -21.31 1.54 -10.50
N SER A 119 -20.15 1.56 -11.18
CA SER A 119 -20.09 1.73 -12.63
C SER A 119 -20.15 0.35 -13.25
N HIS A 120 -21.30 -0.01 -13.81
CA HIS A 120 -21.45 -1.18 -14.68
C HIS A 120 -21.64 -0.69 -16.11
N ALA A 121 -20.65 -0.92 -16.96
CA ALA A 121 -20.87 -0.99 -18.39
C ALA A 121 -21.30 -2.43 -18.72
N GLY A 122 -22.54 -2.58 -19.19
CA GLY A 122 -22.96 -3.75 -19.98
C GLY A 122 -23.74 -4.86 -19.26
N SER A 123 -25.02 -4.95 -19.65
CA SER A 123 -25.92 -6.13 -19.67
C SER A 123 -26.40 -6.78 -18.36
N ALA A 124 -27.58 -6.33 -17.93
CA ALA A 124 -28.81 -7.11 -17.66
C ALA A 124 -28.72 -8.47 -16.94
N LEU A 125 -29.29 -8.56 -15.73
CA LEU A 125 -30.62 -9.19 -15.48
C LEU A 125 -31.00 -9.22 -13.98
N ASN A 126 -32.23 -8.78 -13.73
CA ASN A 126 -33.21 -9.18 -12.70
C ASN A 126 -32.96 -8.94 -11.20
N SER A 127 -33.59 -7.85 -10.73
CA SER A 127 -34.64 -7.81 -9.69
C SER A 127 -34.45 -8.61 -8.40
N ILE A 128 -34.25 -7.91 -7.28
CA ILE A 128 -35.02 -8.10 -6.04
C ILE A 128 -35.30 -6.70 -5.45
N THR A 129 -36.58 -6.35 -5.38
CA THR A 129 -37.15 -5.19 -4.70
C THR A 129 -37.89 -5.73 -3.48
N GLN A 130 -37.66 -5.19 -2.29
CA GLN A 130 -38.61 -4.95 -1.17
C GLN A 130 -37.78 -4.53 0.07
N ARG A 131 -37.88 -3.31 0.64
CA ARG A 131 -39.03 -2.69 1.38
C ARG A 131 -39.61 -3.68 2.40
N ASP A 132 -39.60 -3.46 3.71
CA ASP A 132 -39.92 -2.26 4.47
C ASP A 132 -39.27 -2.23 5.86
N ARG A 133 -39.23 -1.02 6.44
CA ARG A 133 -38.95 -0.76 7.85
C ARG A 133 -40.27 -0.87 8.65
N GLU A 134 -40.21 -1.54 9.79
CA GLU A 134 -40.94 -1.18 11.03
C GLU A 134 -39.95 -1.23 12.19
#